data_AF-A0A7C2X8G2-F1
#
_entry.id   AF-A0A7C2X8G2-F1
#
_cell.length_a   1.000
_cell.length_b   1.000
_cell.length_c   1.000
_cell.angle_alpha   90.00
_cell.angle_beta   90.00
_cell.angle_gamma   90.00
#
_symmetry.space_group_name_H-M   'P 1'
#
loop_
_entity.id
_entity.type
_entity.pdbx_description
1 polymer ?
#
loop_
_entity_poly.entity_id
_entity_poly.type
_entity_poly.pdbx_seq_one_letter_code
_entity_poly.pdbx_strand_id
1 'polypeptide(L)' 'MALEAHLQSLTQRHQELEALLADEMKHPHPDDLRVHELKRLKLRIKDQIERLKHDEHPPG' A
#
# COMPACT_ATOMS: atom_id res chain seq x y z
N MET A 1 -11.85 16.60 -0.64
CA MET A 1 -12.79 16.33 0.48
C MET A 1 -13.50 14.97 0.50
N ALA A 2 -13.57 14.17 -0.57
CA ALA A 2 -13.89 12.73 -0.46
C ALA A 2 -12.72 11.86 -0.97
N LEU A 3 -12.06 12.33 -2.02
CA LEU A 3 -10.89 11.70 -2.61
C LEU A 3 -9.69 11.70 -1.65
N GLU A 4 -9.38 12.83 -1.02
CA GLU A 4 -8.34 12.93 0.03
C GLU A 4 -8.55 11.94 1.17
N ALA A 5 -9.78 11.79 1.67
CA ALA A 5 -10.08 10.82 2.73
C ALA A 5 -9.82 9.37 2.27
N HIS A 6 -10.12 9.07 1.00
CA HIS A 6 -9.85 7.77 0.38
C HIS A 6 -8.35 7.53 0.23
N LEU A 7 -7.61 8.55 -0.21
CA LEU A 7 -6.16 8.51 -0.37
C LEU A 7 -5.46 8.35 0.97
N GLN A 8 -5.93 9.05 2.01
CA GLN A 8 -5.41 8.93 3.37
C GLN A 8 -5.63 7.51 3.93
N SER A 9 -6.81 6.94 3.72
CA SER A 9 -7.12 5.55 4.11
C SER A 9 -6.24 4.53 3.39
N LEU A 10 -6.01 4.71 2.08
CA LEU A 10 -5.11 3.85 1.31
C LEU A 10 -3.66 3.99 1.76
N THR A 11 -3.22 5.22 2.04
CA THR A 11 -1.86 5.51 2.55
C THR A 11 -1.65 4.84 3.91
N GLN A 12 -2.64 4.90 4.79
CA GLN A 12 -2.59 4.26 6.10
C GLN A 12 -2.51 2.74 5.98
N ARG A 13 -3.33 2.12 5.11
CA ARG A 13 -3.22 0.68 4.79
C ARG A 13 -1.86 0.32 4.19
N HIS A 14 -1.29 1.17 3.34
CA HIS A 14 0.03 0.94 2.77
C HIS A 14 1.10 0.91 3.88
N GLN A 15 1.04 1.86 4.82
CA GLN A 15 1.95 1.90 5.96
C GLN A 15 1.81 0.68 6.86
N GLU A 16 0.59 0.22 7.13
CA GLU A 16 0.36 -1.03 7.88
C GLU A 16 0.96 -2.25 7.17
N LEU A 17 0.75 -2.38 5.86
CA LEU A 17 1.34 -3.48 5.07
C LEU A 17 2.88 -3.42 5.07
N GLU A 18 3.47 -2.22 5.01
CA GLU A 18 4.92 -2.07 5.14
C GLU A 18 5.43 -2.43 6.53
N ALA A 19 4.72 -2.03 7.58
CA ALA A 19 5.08 -2.38 8.95
C ALA A 19 5.02 -3.89 9.16
N LEU A 20 3.94 -4.55 8.71
CA LEU A 20 3.80 -6.01 8.76
C LEU A 20 4.90 -6.71 7.96
N LEU A 21 5.22 -6.23 6.76
CA LEU A 21 6.28 -6.80 5.94
C LEU A 21 7.65 -6.65 6.61
N ALA A 22 7.93 -5.47 7.17
CA ALA A 22 9.18 -5.20 7.87
C ALA A 22 9.31 -6.04 9.15
N ASP A 23 8.21 -6.27 9.85
CA ASP A 23 8.17 -7.13 11.03
C ASP A 23 8.38 -8.60 10.65
N GLU A 24 7.68 -9.09 9.63
CA GLU A 24 7.86 -10.45 9.08
C GLU A 24 9.32 -10.67 8.64
N MET A 25 9.91 -9.70 7.92
CA MET A 25 11.31 -9.78 7.47
C MET A 25 12.34 -9.69 8.60
N LYS A 26 11.97 -9.19 9.80
CA LYS A 26 12.83 -9.22 10.98
C LYS A 26 12.83 -10.58 11.67
N HIS A 27 11.82 -11.41 11.43
CA HIS A 27 11.78 -12.75 11.98
C HIS A 27 12.87 -13.62 11.32
N PRO A 28 13.55 -14.49 12.08
CA PRO A 28 14.58 -15.38 11.54
C PRO A 28 14.01 -16.45 10.60
N HIS A 29 12.70 -16.72 10.65
CA HIS A 29 11.96 -17.54 9.70
C HIS A 29 10.77 -16.74 9.16
N PRO A 30 10.99 -15.84 8.19
CA PRO A 30 9.89 -15.13 7.55
C PRO A 30 9.07 -16.10 6.72
N ASP A 31 7.75 -16.01 6.79
CA ASP A 31 6.88 -16.76 5.88
C ASP A 31 6.96 -16.15 4.46
N ASP A 32 7.63 -16.86 3.55
CA ASP A 32 7.80 -16.42 2.16
C ASP A 32 6.46 -16.17 1.44
N LEU A 33 5.42 -16.97 1.75
CA LEU A 33 4.08 -16.76 1.17
C LEU A 33 3.48 -15.45 1.69
N ARG A 34 3.60 -15.22 3.00
CA ARG A 34 3.14 -13.99 3.65
C ARG A 34 3.85 -12.76 3.10
N VAL A 35 5.18 -12.81 3.00
CA VAL A 35 6.03 -11.75 2.42
C VAL A 35 5.62 -11.47 0.97
N HIS A 36 5.36 -12.52 0.18
CA HIS A 36 4.97 -12.37 -1.21
C HIS A 36 3.57 -11.76 -1.36
N GLU A 37 2.60 -12.17 -0.53
CA GLU A 37 1.27 -11.55 -0.48
C GLU A 37 1.33 -10.09 -0.05
N LEU A 38 2.07 -9.77 1.02
CA LEU A 38 2.23 -8.41 1.52
C LEU A 38 2.84 -7.49 0.46
N LYS A 39 3.88 -7.94 -0.25
CA LYS A 39 4.46 -7.20 -1.39
C LYS A 39 3.44 -6.98 -2.51
N ARG A 40 2.63 -7.99 -2.84
CA ARG A 40 1.60 -7.91 -3.89
C ARG A 40 0.48 -6.93 -3.52
N LEU A 41 0.02 -6.97 -2.27
CA LEU A 41 -0.97 -6.04 -1.74
C LEU A 41 -0.41 -4.61 -1.70
N LYS A 42 0.82 -4.43 -1.25
CA LYS A 42 1.52 -3.14 -1.23
C LYS A 42 1.59 -2.53 -2.63
N LEU A 43 1.98 -3.32 -3.64
CA LEU A 43 2.01 -2.89 -5.04
C LEU A 43 0.62 -2.44 -5.51
N ARG A 44 -0.41 -3.23 -5.20
CA ARG A 44 -1.79 -2.94 -5.60
C ARG A 44 -2.34 -1.66 -4.96
N ILE A 45 -2.05 -1.42 -3.67
CA ILE A 45 -2.44 -0.18 -2.99
C ILE A 45 -1.67 1.01 -3.56
N LYS A 46 -0.37 0.86 -3.83
CA LYS A 46 0.42 1.90 -4.48
C LYS A 46 -0.19 2.29 -5.84
N ASP A 47 -0.54 1.31 -6.67
CA ASP A 47 -1.18 1.57 -7.97
C ASP A 47 -2.54 2.26 -7.82
N GLN A 48 -3.33 1.90 -6.79
CA GLN A 48 -4.58 2.59 -6.48
C GLN A 48 -4.37 4.04 -6.08
N ILE A 49 -3.35 4.32 -5.24
CA ILE A 49 -2.99 5.68 -4.84
C ILE A 49 -2.56 6.49 -6.06
N GLU A 50 -1.68 5.96 -6.90
CA GLU A 50 -1.22 6.63 -8.13
C GLU A 50 -2.37 6.92 -9.08
N ARG A 51 -3.29 5.97 -9.26
CA ARG A 51 -4.52 6.19 -10.05
C ARG A 51 -5.38 7.30 -9.48
N LEU A 52 -5.64 7.29 -8.17
CA LEU A 52 -6.46 8.32 -7.53
C LEU A 52 -5.81 9.70 -7.60
N LYS A 53 -4.48 9.78 -7.47
CA LYS A 53 -3.72 11.02 -7.68
C LYS A 53 -3.80 11.50 -9.13
N HIS A 54 -3.77 10.59 -10.09
CA HIS A 54 -3.89 10.93 -11.50
C HIS A 54 -5.30 11.40 -11.86
N ASP A 55 -6.34 10.77 -11.32
CA ASP A 55 -7.73 11.22 -11.45
C ASP A 55 -7.98 12.60 -10.82
N GLU A 56 -7.25 12.96 -9.75
CA GLU A 56 -7.32 14.29 -9.13
C GLU A 56 -6.75 15.41 -10.02
N HIS A 57 -5.88 15.08 -10.97
CA HIS A 57 -5.21 16.05 -11.82
C HIS A 57 -5.50 15.77 -13.31
N PRO A 58 -6.64 16.25 -13.85
CA PRO A 58 -6.86 16.16 -15.29
C PRO A 58 -5.74 16.92 -16.02
N PRO A 59 -5.14 16.34 -17.07
CA PRO A 59 -4.24 17.09 -17.94
C PRO A 59 -5.08 18.16 -18.64
N GLY A 60 -4.83 19.43 -18.31
CA GLY A 60 -5.32 20.59 -19.04
C GLY A 60 -4.58 20.78 -20.36
#